data_AF-A0A2M9ELP7-F1
#
_entry.id   AF-A0A2M9ELP7-F1
#
_cell.length_a   1.000
_cell.length_b   1.000
_cell.length_c   1.000
_cell.angle_alpha   90.00
_cell.angle_beta   90.00
_cell.angle_gamma   90.00
#
_symmetry.space_group_name_H-M   'P 1'
#
loop_
_entity.id
_entity.type
_entity.pdbx_description
1 polymer ?
#
loop_
_entity_poly.entity_id
_entity_poly.type
_entity_poly.pdbx_seq_one_letter_code
_entity_poly.pdbx_strand_id
1 'polypeptide(L)'
;MRLPHLPQNPHRRRLLKLGGMALIASQTGLLAACSKVLEGSGNTVGTTAATGRWTSGGTAMIAKAGQLPNPFDATLGNACQLTCEATIGPCHTHSVERRDISDGWDGLPLCLMLRVLDENCQPVPDVIVEIWHTNYTGGYSGQIQRMCNNNQDDLDKQFFRGYQRTDAAGIARFDTCYPGWYRGRAVHIHVRVQTGEYQADDHAPASVITQFLFSDALNQEIFTGHVLYSGYGQPDTTLDTDNVVGGESDKSPYILDVQRLDNGVMLASKTLIVRREDGQPLCRVKGAHGQGGPGGRRGPPPDGQRPDGPPPDGPPPAH
;
A
#
# COMPACT_ATOMS: atom_id res chain seq x y z
N MET A 1 90.43 -43.13 1.15
CA MET A 1 90.47 -44.24 0.16
C MET A 1 89.55 -43.85 -1.00
N ARG A 2 90.05 -43.16 -2.03
CA ARG A 2 90.52 -43.68 -3.33
C ARG A 2 89.58 -44.70 -4.01
N LEU A 3 88.69 -44.17 -4.89
CA LEU A 3 88.40 -44.53 -6.31
C LEU A 3 87.88 -45.95 -6.67
N PRO A 4 87.28 -46.22 -7.87
CA PRO A 4 86.71 -45.32 -8.93
C PRO A 4 85.47 -45.86 -9.73
N HIS A 5 84.99 -45.02 -10.68
CA HIS A 5 84.55 -45.33 -12.08
C HIS A 5 83.19 -46.06 -12.34
N LEU A 6 82.32 -45.68 -13.30
CA LEU A 6 82.46 -45.06 -14.64
C LEU A 6 81.18 -44.25 -15.06
N PRO A 7 81.25 -43.45 -16.14
CA PRO A 7 80.20 -42.57 -16.69
C PRO A 7 79.53 -43.13 -17.97
N GLN A 8 78.50 -42.45 -18.50
CA GLN A 8 78.34 -42.08 -19.94
C GLN A 8 76.96 -41.40 -20.25
N ASN A 9 76.97 -40.07 -20.45
CA ASN A 9 76.62 -39.29 -21.67
C ASN A 9 75.63 -39.85 -22.73
N PRO A 10 75.11 -39.04 -23.69
CA PRO A 10 74.44 -37.73 -23.66
C PRO A 10 73.28 -37.62 -24.69
N HIS A 11 72.65 -36.44 -24.80
CA HIS A 11 72.29 -35.69 -26.03
C HIS A 11 71.04 -34.81 -25.76
N ARG A 12 71.24 -33.50 -25.50
CA ARG A 12 71.19 -32.34 -26.45
C ARG A 12 69.76 -32.04 -26.93
N ARG A 13 69.23 -30.81 -27.02
CA ARG A 13 69.69 -29.42 -26.78
C ARG A 13 68.49 -28.49 -27.09
N ARG A 14 68.33 -27.39 -26.32
CA ARG A 14 67.95 -25.99 -26.76
C ARG A 14 66.52 -25.80 -27.35
N LEU A 15 65.81 -24.65 -27.35
CA LEU A 15 65.96 -23.19 -27.13
C LEU A 15 64.57 -22.66 -26.68
N LEU A 16 64.40 -21.75 -25.71
CA LEU A 16 64.37 -20.26 -25.76
C LEU A 16 63.31 -19.56 -26.66
N LYS A 17 62.40 -18.83 -25.97
CA LYS A 17 61.79 -17.49 -26.22
C LYS A 17 61.19 -17.13 -27.61
N LEU A 18 59.93 -16.66 -27.64
CA LEU A 18 59.52 -15.22 -27.74
C LEU A 18 58.02 -15.07 -28.10
N GLY A 19 57.33 -14.15 -27.41
CA GLY A 19 56.46 -13.12 -28.02
C GLY A 19 55.00 -13.44 -28.43
N GLY A 20 54.05 -12.64 -27.91
CA GLY A 20 52.96 -12.10 -28.75
C GLY A 20 51.50 -12.31 -28.31
N MET A 21 50.92 -11.24 -27.72
CA MET A 21 49.54 -10.71 -27.83
C MET A 21 48.28 -11.58 -27.58
N ALA A 22 47.63 -11.25 -26.46
CA ALA A 22 46.21 -10.84 -26.28
C ALA A 22 45.04 -11.73 -26.76
N LEU A 23 44.16 -12.13 -25.82
CA LEU A 23 42.79 -11.60 -25.64
C LEU A 23 42.03 -12.35 -24.52
N ILE A 24 41.72 -11.61 -23.44
CA ILE A 24 40.49 -11.55 -22.63
C ILE A 24 39.57 -12.80 -22.57
N ALA A 25 39.36 -13.38 -21.37
CA ALA A 25 38.07 -13.30 -20.65
C ALA A 25 38.02 -14.14 -19.35
N SER A 26 37.48 -13.48 -18.32
CA SER A 26 36.71 -13.98 -17.16
C SER A 26 37.37 -14.99 -16.21
N GLN A 27 37.92 -14.45 -15.11
CA GLN A 27 38.29 -15.18 -13.91
C GLN A 27 37.06 -15.55 -13.06
N THR A 28 37.07 -16.79 -12.63
CA THR A 28 36.56 -17.32 -11.36
C THR A 28 36.84 -16.41 -10.16
N GLY A 29 35.94 -16.40 -9.16
CA GLY A 29 36.30 -15.96 -7.82
C GLY A 29 35.14 -15.77 -6.87
N LEU A 30 34.68 -16.85 -6.24
CA LEU A 30 34.00 -16.77 -4.94
C LEU A 30 34.94 -16.05 -3.96
N LEU A 31 34.51 -14.92 -3.41
CA LEU A 31 35.11 -14.31 -2.24
C LEU A 31 34.00 -14.01 -1.23
N ALA A 32 33.92 -14.87 -0.22
CA ALA A 32 33.26 -14.59 1.03
C ALA A 32 33.98 -13.43 1.72
N ALA A 33 33.26 -12.33 1.99
CA ALA A 33 33.74 -11.25 2.82
C ALA A 33 32.92 -11.23 4.12
N CYS A 34 33.57 -11.57 5.22
CA CYS A 34 33.08 -11.35 6.58
C CYS A 34 32.93 -9.85 6.84
N SER A 35 31.72 -9.38 7.11
CA SER A 35 31.51 -8.03 7.66
C SER A 35 31.82 -8.01 9.15
N LYS A 36 32.73 -7.10 9.52
CA LYS A 36 33.01 -6.74 10.92
C LYS A 36 31.78 -6.11 11.55
N VAL A 37 31.43 -6.62 12.72
CA VAL A 37 30.47 -6.04 13.67
C VAL A 37 31.03 -4.71 14.19
N LEU A 38 30.24 -3.65 14.07
CA LEU A 38 30.37 -2.45 14.90
C LEU A 38 29.17 -2.45 15.84
N GLU A 39 29.45 -2.57 17.13
CA GLU A 39 28.48 -2.46 18.21
C GLU A 39 27.93 -1.04 18.28
N GLY A 40 26.63 -0.91 18.00
CA GLY A 40 25.84 0.30 18.25
C GLY A 40 24.51 -0.14 18.83
N SER A 41 24.32 0.14 20.12
CA SER A 41 23.08 -0.15 20.85
C SER A 41 21.92 0.62 20.21
N GLY A 42 21.08 -0.11 19.48
CA GLY A 42 19.84 0.38 18.88
C GLY A 42 18.83 -0.75 18.92
N ASN A 43 17.71 -0.52 19.60
CA ASN A 43 16.65 -1.49 19.80
C ASN A 43 15.95 -1.75 18.45
N THR A 44 16.40 -2.76 17.71
CA THR A 44 15.77 -3.19 16.46
C THR A 44 14.58 -4.09 16.78
N VAL A 45 13.37 -3.54 16.63
CA VAL A 45 12.17 -4.36 16.45
C VAL A 45 12.36 -5.12 15.14
N GLY A 46 12.53 -6.43 15.25
CA GLY A 46 12.75 -7.30 14.09
C GLY A 46 11.45 -7.47 13.31
N THR A 47 11.30 -6.73 12.20
CA THR A 47 10.30 -7.05 11.18
C THR A 47 10.83 -8.23 10.37
N THR A 48 10.41 -9.45 10.70
CA THR A 48 10.54 -10.59 9.79
C THR A 48 9.66 -10.31 8.57
N ALA A 49 10.26 -9.78 7.50
CA ALA A 49 9.59 -9.67 6.22
C ALA A 49 9.30 -11.09 5.70
N ALA A 50 8.02 -11.47 5.68
CA ALA A 50 7.60 -12.74 5.10
C ALA A 50 8.09 -12.82 3.64
N THR A 51 8.91 -13.81 3.32
CA THR A 51 9.35 -14.11 1.95
C THR A 51 8.19 -14.82 1.23
N GLY A 52 7.42 -14.09 0.43
CA GLY A 52 6.19 -14.63 -0.16
C GLY A 52 5.64 -13.75 -1.27
N ARG A 53 4.68 -14.27 -2.04
CA ARG A 53 3.92 -13.48 -3.01
C ARG A 53 2.60 -13.04 -2.40
N TRP A 54 2.09 -11.91 -2.86
CA TRP A 54 0.72 -11.48 -2.57
C TRP A 54 -0.28 -12.49 -3.17
N THR A 55 -1.29 -12.86 -2.40
CA THR A 55 -2.32 -13.82 -2.84
C THR A 55 -3.46 -13.13 -3.57
N SER A 56 -4.26 -13.88 -4.32
CA SER A 56 -5.51 -13.43 -4.94
C SER A 56 -6.69 -14.24 -4.41
N GLY A 57 -7.93 -13.92 -4.83
CA GLY A 57 -9.14 -14.60 -4.39
C GLY A 57 -9.99 -13.78 -3.42
N GLY A 58 -9.74 -12.48 -3.31
CA GLY A 58 -10.52 -11.54 -2.52
C GLY A 58 -10.61 -11.87 -1.03
N THR A 59 -11.59 -11.28 -0.35
CA THR A 59 -11.76 -11.37 1.12
C THR A 59 -11.98 -12.78 1.64
N ALA A 60 -12.41 -13.73 0.80
CA ALA A 60 -12.51 -15.15 1.14
C ALA A 60 -11.17 -15.75 1.64
N MET A 61 -10.04 -15.14 1.29
CA MET A 61 -8.71 -15.54 1.75
C MET A 61 -8.38 -15.01 3.16
N ILE A 62 -9.03 -13.94 3.62
CA ILE A 62 -8.85 -13.39 4.97
C ILE A 62 -9.40 -14.35 6.02
N ALA A 63 -10.57 -14.95 5.77
CA ALA A 63 -11.14 -15.97 6.64
C ALA A 63 -10.23 -17.20 6.79
N LYS A 64 -9.41 -17.50 5.77
CA LYS A 64 -8.44 -18.60 5.77
C LYS A 64 -7.11 -18.24 6.45
N ALA A 65 -6.89 -16.97 6.77
CA ALA A 65 -5.66 -16.50 7.42
C ALA A 65 -5.58 -16.89 8.91
N GLY A 66 -6.68 -17.36 9.50
CA GLY A 66 -6.72 -17.72 10.91
C GLY A 66 -6.69 -16.47 11.81
N GLN A 67 -5.96 -16.55 12.92
CA GLN A 67 -5.84 -15.44 13.86
C GLN A 67 -4.92 -14.36 13.30
N LEU A 68 -5.46 -13.16 13.12
CA LEU A 68 -4.70 -11.99 12.69
C LEU A 68 -3.90 -11.42 13.86
N PRO A 69 -2.65 -10.97 13.65
CA PRO A 69 -1.90 -10.27 14.68
C PRO A 69 -2.56 -8.91 14.99
N ASN A 70 -2.40 -8.43 16.22
CA ASN A 70 -2.80 -7.08 16.60
C ASN A 70 -1.68 -6.09 16.22
N PRO A 71 -1.88 -5.18 15.26
CA PRO A 71 -0.82 -4.26 14.84
C PRO A 71 -0.60 -3.09 15.82
N PHE A 72 -1.38 -3.01 16.90
CA PHE A 72 -1.41 -1.84 17.80
C PHE A 72 -0.72 -2.03 19.15
N ASP A 73 0.13 -3.05 19.29
CA ASP A 73 0.80 -3.41 20.55
C ASP A 73 1.91 -2.42 20.97
N ALA A 74 2.37 -1.55 20.05
CA ALA A 74 3.35 -0.51 20.36
C ALA A 74 2.70 0.71 21.04
N THR A 75 3.39 1.26 22.04
CA THR A 75 3.01 2.55 22.64
C THR A 75 3.27 3.68 21.64
N LEU A 76 2.33 4.63 21.54
CA LEU A 76 2.41 5.71 20.54
C LEU A 76 3.53 6.73 20.79
N GLY A 77 4.13 6.75 21.98
CA GLY A 77 5.14 7.75 22.34
C GLY A 77 4.66 9.17 22.05
N ASN A 78 5.50 9.97 21.37
CA ASN A 78 5.17 11.35 20.97
C ASN A 78 4.32 11.45 19.67
N ALA A 79 3.85 10.32 19.11
CA ALA A 79 3.11 10.29 17.83
C ALA A 79 1.62 10.62 17.97
N CYS A 80 1.17 11.03 19.15
CA CYS A 80 -0.22 11.39 19.42
C CYS A 80 -0.53 12.81 18.94
N GLN A 81 -0.65 12.95 17.63
CA GLN A 81 -0.97 14.22 16.96
C GLN A 81 -2.28 14.08 16.19
N LEU A 82 -3.12 15.11 16.30
CA LEU A 82 -4.41 15.17 15.60
C LEU A 82 -4.23 14.89 14.11
N THR A 83 -5.08 14.00 13.59
CA THR A 83 -5.12 13.68 12.17
C THR A 83 -5.65 14.89 11.39
N CYS A 84 -4.91 15.30 10.35
CA CYS A 84 -5.33 16.42 9.50
C CYS A 84 -6.49 16.02 8.58
N GLU A 85 -7.36 17.00 8.35
CA GLU A 85 -8.54 16.91 7.49
C GLU A 85 -8.13 16.97 6.01
N ALA A 86 -8.60 15.99 5.24
CA ALA A 86 -8.54 15.98 3.78
C ALA A 86 -9.95 16.13 3.19
N THR A 87 -10.02 16.34 1.88
CA THR A 87 -11.30 16.41 1.16
C THR A 87 -12.06 15.08 1.22
N ILE A 88 -13.39 15.15 1.33
CA ILE A 88 -14.30 14.02 1.10
C ILE A 88 -14.24 13.53 -0.35
N GLY A 89 -13.95 14.42 -1.31
CA GLY A 89 -13.89 14.10 -2.73
C GLY A 89 -15.27 13.87 -3.36
N PRO A 90 -15.34 13.76 -4.70
CA PRO A 90 -16.59 13.72 -5.46
C PRO A 90 -17.22 12.31 -5.57
N CYS A 91 -16.56 11.30 -5.02
CA CYS A 91 -16.91 9.88 -5.19
C CYS A 91 -17.52 9.27 -3.91
N HIS A 92 -18.01 10.10 -2.99
CA HIS A 92 -18.72 9.66 -1.79
C HIS A 92 -20.20 9.44 -2.07
N THR A 93 -20.77 8.46 -1.39
CA THR A 93 -22.21 8.18 -1.25
C THR A 93 -22.37 7.36 0.03
N HIS A 94 -23.60 6.99 0.36
CA HIS A 94 -23.88 6.18 1.55
C HIS A 94 -23.11 4.85 1.59
N SER A 95 -22.86 4.42 2.82
CA SER A 95 -22.22 3.16 3.21
C SER A 95 -23.15 2.37 4.14
N VAL A 96 -22.92 1.07 4.25
CA VAL A 96 -23.67 0.16 5.13
C VAL A 96 -22.78 -0.40 6.24
N GLU A 97 -23.36 -0.76 7.38
CA GLU A 97 -22.60 -1.39 8.46
C GLU A 97 -22.23 -2.82 8.09
N ARG A 98 -20.95 -3.06 7.78
CA ARG A 98 -20.43 -4.38 7.45
C ARG A 98 -18.92 -4.45 7.58
N ARG A 99 -18.43 -5.63 7.96
CA ARG A 99 -16.99 -5.92 8.03
C ARG A 99 -16.41 -6.21 6.64
N ASP A 100 -17.01 -7.16 5.93
CA ASP A 100 -16.65 -7.43 4.53
C ASP A 100 -17.35 -6.42 3.62
N ILE A 101 -16.57 -5.55 3.01
CA ILE A 101 -17.07 -4.51 2.11
C ILE A 101 -16.90 -4.87 0.63
N SER A 102 -16.38 -6.06 0.30
CA SER A 102 -15.98 -6.41 -1.06
C SER A 102 -17.14 -6.65 -2.03
N ASP A 103 -18.33 -6.99 -1.52
CA ASP A 103 -19.42 -7.55 -2.35
C ASP A 103 -18.97 -8.72 -3.24
N GLY A 104 -18.03 -9.54 -2.74
CA GLY A 104 -17.52 -10.71 -3.44
C GLY A 104 -16.55 -10.39 -4.58
N TRP A 105 -16.09 -9.15 -4.71
CA TRP A 105 -15.06 -8.79 -5.68
C TRP A 105 -13.74 -9.51 -5.39
N ASP A 106 -13.10 -9.99 -6.46
CA ASP A 106 -11.73 -10.48 -6.40
C ASP A 106 -10.75 -9.30 -6.20
N GLY A 107 -9.53 -9.63 -5.80
CA GLY A 107 -8.47 -8.66 -5.51
C GLY A 107 -7.40 -9.27 -4.61
N LEU A 108 -6.39 -8.45 -4.31
CA LEU A 108 -5.44 -8.74 -3.24
C LEU A 108 -6.19 -8.54 -1.90
N PRO A 109 -6.47 -9.60 -1.13
CA PRO A 109 -7.15 -9.49 0.16
C PRO A 109 -6.40 -8.58 1.12
N LEU A 110 -7.15 -7.64 1.69
CA LEU A 110 -6.69 -6.65 2.64
C LEU A 110 -7.58 -6.69 3.88
N CYS A 111 -7.01 -7.09 5.02
CA CYS A 111 -7.60 -6.77 6.31
C CYS A 111 -7.10 -5.39 6.74
N LEU A 112 -8.01 -4.43 6.83
CA LEU A 112 -7.71 -3.08 7.29
C LEU A 112 -8.15 -2.91 8.75
N MET A 113 -7.23 -2.48 9.61
CA MET A 113 -7.54 -2.13 11.00
C MET A 113 -7.23 -0.66 11.26
N LEU A 114 -8.22 0.10 11.69
CA LEU A 114 -8.09 1.52 12.01
C LEU A 114 -8.36 1.72 13.50
N ARG A 115 -7.39 2.25 14.25
CA ARG A 115 -7.55 2.59 15.67
C ARG A 115 -7.84 4.07 15.82
N VAL A 116 -8.93 4.42 16.48
CA VAL A 116 -9.31 5.81 16.79
C VAL A 116 -8.99 6.09 18.26
N LEU A 117 -8.17 7.11 18.49
CA LEU A 117 -7.88 7.64 19.81
C LEU A 117 -8.26 9.12 19.89
N ASP A 118 -8.43 9.63 21.10
CA ASP A 118 -8.61 11.05 21.36
C ASP A 118 -7.27 11.82 21.47
N GLU A 119 -7.34 13.14 21.62
CA GLU A 119 -6.17 14.00 21.79
C GLU A 119 -5.32 13.71 23.05
N ASN A 120 -5.84 12.89 23.99
CA ASN A 120 -5.11 12.38 25.15
C ASN A 120 -4.61 10.95 24.92
N CYS A 121 -4.65 10.49 23.67
CA CYS A 121 -4.20 9.18 23.21
C CYS A 121 -4.97 8.02 23.85
N GLN A 122 -6.22 8.28 24.25
CA GLN A 122 -7.09 7.26 24.83
C GLN A 122 -8.00 6.67 23.75
N PRO A 123 -8.25 5.34 23.76
CA PRO A 123 -9.21 4.72 22.87
C PRO A 123 -10.58 5.37 22.88
N VAL A 124 -11.16 5.59 21.70
CA VAL A 124 -12.52 6.11 21.54
C VAL A 124 -13.42 4.97 21.06
N PRO A 125 -14.18 4.33 21.97
CA PRO A 125 -15.13 3.27 21.59
C PRO A 125 -16.41 3.85 20.98
N ASP A 126 -17.14 3.01 20.26
CA ASP A 126 -18.48 3.28 19.73
C ASP A 126 -18.57 4.53 18.83
N VAL A 127 -17.49 4.85 18.10
CA VAL A 127 -17.53 5.81 17.01
C VAL A 127 -17.55 5.09 15.67
N ILE A 128 -18.23 5.70 14.70
CA ILE A 128 -18.35 5.17 13.35
C ILE A 128 -17.07 5.51 12.60
N VAL A 129 -16.42 4.49 12.05
CA VAL A 129 -15.40 4.63 11.02
C VAL A 129 -16.03 4.19 9.71
N GLU A 130 -16.18 5.10 8.78
CA GLU A 130 -16.62 4.85 7.40
C GLU A 130 -15.41 4.83 6.48
N ILE A 131 -15.35 3.87 5.57
CA ILE A 131 -14.35 3.82 4.50
C ILE A 131 -14.98 3.61 3.12
N TRP A 132 -14.33 4.18 2.11
CA TRP A 132 -14.62 3.87 0.71
C TRP A 132 -13.36 3.94 -0.15
N HIS A 133 -13.29 3.11 -1.17
CA HIS A 133 -12.20 3.13 -2.14
C HIS A 133 -12.61 2.53 -3.49
N THR A 134 -11.68 2.56 -4.45
CA THR A 134 -11.86 1.96 -5.77
C THR A 134 -11.74 0.44 -5.74
N ASN A 135 -12.31 -0.22 -6.74
CA ASN A 135 -11.90 -1.59 -7.10
C ASN A 135 -10.48 -1.59 -7.71
N TYR A 136 -9.93 -2.78 -7.99
CA TYR A 136 -8.57 -2.92 -8.55
C TYR A 136 -8.38 -2.28 -9.93
N THR A 137 -9.46 -1.93 -10.65
CA THR A 137 -9.42 -1.21 -11.93
C THR A 137 -9.38 0.32 -11.78
N GLY A 138 -9.51 0.83 -10.55
CA GLY A 138 -9.55 2.26 -10.26
C GLY A 138 -10.94 2.91 -10.32
N GLY A 139 -12.01 2.12 -10.36
CA GLY A 139 -13.39 2.61 -10.42
C GLY A 139 -14.12 2.52 -9.08
N TYR A 140 -14.98 3.49 -8.78
CA TYR A 140 -15.86 3.49 -7.61
C TYR A 140 -17.26 2.93 -7.92
N SER A 141 -17.89 2.32 -6.92
CA SER A 141 -19.29 1.90 -6.93
C SER A 141 -20.25 3.03 -6.53
N GLY A 142 -21.54 2.88 -6.83
CA GLY A 142 -22.60 3.73 -6.32
C GLY A 142 -22.99 4.89 -7.24
N GLN A 143 -24.11 5.52 -6.91
CA GLN A 143 -24.66 6.69 -7.61
C GLN A 143 -23.90 7.95 -7.17
N ILE A 144 -22.81 8.25 -7.89
CA ILE A 144 -21.85 9.31 -7.60
C ILE A 144 -21.57 10.13 -8.87
N GLN A 145 -20.62 11.07 -8.82
CA GLN A 145 -20.20 11.76 -10.03
C GLN A 145 -19.70 10.77 -11.08
N ARG A 146 -20.24 10.83 -12.32
CA ARG A 146 -19.97 9.86 -13.39
C ARG A 146 -18.48 9.63 -13.67
N MET A 147 -17.64 10.64 -13.45
CA MET A 147 -16.18 10.56 -13.60
C MET A 147 -15.51 9.55 -12.64
N CYS A 148 -16.18 9.17 -11.56
CA CYS A 148 -15.70 8.21 -10.57
C CYS A 148 -16.00 6.74 -10.93
N ASN A 149 -17.00 6.48 -11.79
CA ASN A 149 -17.35 5.12 -12.18
C ASN A 149 -16.59 4.71 -13.46
N ASN A 150 -16.00 3.51 -13.46
CA ASN A 150 -15.41 2.95 -14.67
C ASN A 150 -16.46 2.22 -15.53
N ASN A 151 -17.43 1.54 -14.89
CA ASN A 151 -18.55 0.88 -15.55
C ASN A 151 -19.88 1.51 -15.12
N GLN A 152 -20.83 1.61 -16.05
CA GLN A 152 -22.20 2.06 -15.78
C GLN A 152 -22.94 1.11 -14.83
N ASP A 153 -22.64 -0.19 -14.90
CA ASP A 153 -23.26 -1.21 -14.03
C ASP A 153 -22.85 -1.04 -12.56
N ASP A 154 -21.81 -0.25 -12.27
CA ASP A 154 -21.34 -0.04 -10.90
C ASP A 154 -22.20 0.98 -10.13
N LEU A 155 -23.10 1.70 -10.81
CA LEU A 155 -23.96 2.72 -10.19
C LEU A 155 -24.89 2.16 -9.11
N ASP A 156 -25.41 0.94 -9.32
CA ASP A 156 -26.34 0.30 -8.39
C ASP A 156 -25.63 -0.70 -7.44
N LYS A 157 -24.28 -0.71 -7.45
CA LYS A 157 -23.45 -1.53 -6.57
C LYS A 157 -22.94 -0.72 -5.38
N GLN A 158 -22.47 -1.42 -4.34
CA GLN A 158 -21.88 -0.79 -3.15
C GLN A 158 -20.51 -1.34 -2.77
N PHE A 159 -19.84 -2.07 -3.66
CA PHE A 159 -18.54 -2.67 -3.35
C PHE A 159 -17.56 -1.62 -2.82
N PHE A 160 -16.70 -2.06 -1.92
CA PHE A 160 -15.66 -1.27 -1.28
C PHE A 160 -16.17 0.01 -0.59
N ARG A 161 -17.40 -0.06 -0.04
CA ARG A 161 -18.01 0.94 0.85
C ARG A 161 -18.56 0.25 2.09
N GLY A 162 -18.29 0.81 3.26
CA GLY A 162 -18.86 0.33 4.50
C GLY A 162 -18.40 1.12 5.71
N TYR A 163 -19.11 0.93 6.81
CA TYR A 163 -18.68 1.44 8.11
C TYR A 163 -18.71 0.37 9.18
N GLN A 164 -17.96 0.62 10.25
CA GLN A 164 -17.94 -0.18 11.47
C GLN A 164 -17.87 0.75 12.67
N ARG A 165 -18.42 0.31 13.79
CA ARG A 165 -18.22 0.96 15.08
C ARG A 165 -16.91 0.48 15.71
N THR A 166 -16.17 1.38 16.33
CA THR A 166 -14.95 1.03 17.06
C THR A 166 -15.27 0.23 18.32
N ASP A 167 -14.42 -0.76 18.61
CA ASP A 167 -14.51 -1.54 19.84
C ASP A 167 -13.95 -0.80 21.07
N ALA A 168 -13.85 -1.49 22.22
CA ALA A 168 -13.32 -0.94 23.47
C ALA A 168 -11.86 -0.46 23.37
N ALA A 169 -11.08 -0.97 22.41
CA ALA A 169 -9.72 -0.54 22.11
C ALA A 169 -9.67 0.55 21.03
N GLY A 170 -10.82 1.07 20.60
CA GLY A 170 -10.95 2.08 19.57
C GLY A 170 -10.75 1.52 18.16
N ILE A 171 -10.82 0.20 17.96
CA ILE A 171 -10.46 -0.43 16.68
C ILE A 171 -11.71 -0.70 15.85
N ALA A 172 -11.69 -0.25 14.60
CA ALA A 172 -12.60 -0.67 13.54
C ALA A 172 -11.86 -1.57 12.54
N ARG A 173 -12.47 -2.69 12.14
CA ARG A 173 -11.87 -3.67 11.23
C ARG A 173 -12.71 -3.84 9.98
N PHE A 174 -12.06 -3.85 8.82
CA PHE A 174 -12.66 -4.14 7.53
C PHE A 174 -11.93 -5.28 6.82
N ASP A 175 -12.70 -6.14 6.17
CA ASP A 175 -12.21 -7.11 5.20
C ASP A 175 -12.51 -6.53 3.81
N THR A 176 -11.46 -6.23 3.04
CA THR A 176 -11.55 -5.58 1.73
C THR A 176 -10.48 -6.10 0.76
N CYS A 177 -10.28 -5.42 -0.37
CA CYS A 177 -9.21 -5.68 -1.33
C CYS A 177 -8.35 -4.43 -1.56
N TYR A 178 -7.10 -4.62 -1.98
CA TYR A 178 -6.19 -3.52 -2.32
C TYR A 178 -6.80 -2.64 -3.44
N PRO A 179 -6.82 -1.30 -3.30
CA PRO A 179 -7.46 -0.43 -4.31
C PRO A 179 -6.67 -0.35 -5.62
N GLY A 180 -7.37 -0.03 -6.71
CA GLY A 180 -6.75 0.36 -7.98
C GLY A 180 -6.35 1.83 -8.00
N TRP A 181 -5.68 2.27 -9.06
CA TRP A 181 -5.28 3.67 -9.24
C TRP A 181 -6.09 4.36 -10.34
N TYR A 182 -6.14 5.70 -10.27
CA TYR A 182 -6.68 6.56 -11.32
C TYR A 182 -5.89 7.86 -11.39
N ARG A 183 -5.94 8.52 -12.54
CA ARG A 183 -5.08 9.67 -12.87
C ARG A 183 -5.10 10.75 -11.79
N GLY A 184 -3.91 11.20 -11.41
CA GLY A 184 -3.70 12.32 -10.51
C GLY A 184 -3.87 11.98 -9.02
N ARG A 185 -3.99 10.70 -8.67
CA ARG A 185 -4.08 10.24 -7.28
C ARG A 185 -3.17 9.03 -7.05
N ALA A 186 -2.40 9.06 -5.97
CA ALA A 186 -1.74 7.85 -5.45
C ALA A 186 -2.81 6.89 -4.88
N VAL A 187 -2.51 5.59 -4.80
CA VAL A 187 -3.48 4.58 -4.33
C VAL A 187 -3.86 4.85 -2.87
N HIS A 188 -5.16 4.89 -2.58
CA HIS A 188 -5.68 5.36 -1.31
C HIS A 188 -7.02 4.72 -0.90
N ILE A 189 -7.32 4.87 0.38
CA ILE A 189 -8.60 4.56 1.02
C ILE A 189 -9.07 5.84 1.72
N HIS A 190 -10.31 6.24 1.45
CA HIS A 190 -10.93 7.33 2.17
C HIS A 190 -11.42 6.87 3.54
N VAL A 191 -11.36 7.77 4.53
CA VAL A 191 -11.82 7.51 5.89
C VAL A 191 -12.62 8.70 6.41
N ARG A 192 -13.74 8.42 7.07
CA ARG A 192 -14.51 9.40 7.84
C ARG A 192 -14.79 8.83 9.22
N VAL A 193 -14.63 9.66 10.26
CA VAL A 193 -14.98 9.30 11.63
C VAL A 193 -16.17 10.15 12.08
N GLN A 194 -17.26 9.51 12.53
CA GLN A 194 -18.46 10.16 13.04
C GLN A 194 -18.79 9.68 14.45
N THR A 195 -19.46 10.53 15.22
CA THR A 195 -20.04 10.18 16.52
C THR A 195 -21.56 10.03 16.39
N GLY A 196 -22.17 9.22 17.26
CA GLY A 196 -23.61 9.01 17.26
C GLY A 196 -24.08 8.07 16.14
N GLU A 197 -25.10 8.49 15.39
CA GLU A 197 -25.70 7.70 14.31
C GLU A 197 -25.07 8.01 12.95
N TYR A 198 -25.04 6.99 12.09
CA TYR A 198 -24.49 7.12 10.74
C TYR A 198 -25.30 8.14 9.92
N GLN A 199 -24.59 9.07 9.29
CA GLN A 199 -25.18 10.08 8.42
C GLN A 199 -24.42 10.14 7.11
N ALA A 200 -25.08 9.72 6.03
CA ALA A 200 -24.50 9.64 4.70
C ALA A 200 -24.27 11.00 4.03
N ASP A 201 -24.86 12.08 4.53
CA ASP A 201 -24.71 13.41 3.93
C ASP A 201 -23.24 13.88 4.01
N ASP A 202 -22.71 14.39 2.89
CA ASP A 202 -21.32 14.89 2.76
C ASP A 202 -20.98 16.01 3.77
N HIS A 203 -22.00 16.75 4.23
CA HIS A 203 -21.87 17.84 5.19
C HIS A 203 -22.25 17.43 6.62
N ALA A 204 -22.65 16.18 6.86
CA ALA A 204 -22.94 15.74 8.22
C ALA A 204 -21.70 15.85 9.11
N PRO A 205 -21.88 16.12 10.42
CA PRO A 205 -20.76 16.26 11.34
C PRO A 205 -19.84 15.03 11.32
N ALA A 206 -18.53 15.28 11.32
CA ALA A 206 -17.49 14.28 11.39
C ALA A 206 -16.36 14.80 12.29
N SER A 207 -15.78 13.91 13.11
CA SER A 207 -14.59 14.23 13.90
C SER A 207 -13.38 14.42 12.99
N VAL A 208 -13.31 13.71 11.87
CA VAL A 208 -12.33 13.93 10.78
C VAL A 208 -12.81 13.28 9.49
N ILE A 209 -12.52 13.91 8.36
CA ILE A 209 -12.50 13.28 7.03
C ILE A 209 -11.04 13.29 6.56
N THR A 210 -10.50 12.14 6.18
CA THR A 210 -9.11 12.02 5.75
C THR A 210 -8.95 10.89 4.74
N GLN A 211 -7.72 10.63 4.29
CA GLN A 211 -7.40 9.55 3.37
C GLN A 211 -6.06 8.93 3.76
N PHE A 212 -5.97 7.60 3.68
CA PHE A 212 -4.72 6.87 3.87
C PHE A 212 -4.25 6.23 2.57
N LEU A 213 -2.95 6.21 2.38
CA LEU A 213 -2.29 5.84 1.14
C LEU A 213 -1.31 4.70 1.38
N PHE A 214 -0.87 4.12 0.28
CA PHE A 214 0.18 3.10 0.26
C PHE A 214 1.49 3.69 -0.25
N SER A 215 2.61 3.13 0.19
CA SER A 215 3.93 3.61 -0.24
C SER A 215 4.15 3.39 -1.74
N ASP A 216 4.91 4.27 -2.38
CA ASP A 216 5.24 4.14 -3.81
C ASP A 216 5.96 2.82 -4.12
N ALA A 217 6.78 2.32 -3.18
CA ALA A 217 7.45 1.03 -3.31
C ALA A 217 6.45 -0.15 -3.29
N LEU A 218 5.45 -0.12 -2.40
CA LEU A 218 4.42 -1.15 -2.35
C LEU A 218 3.53 -1.12 -3.60
N ASN A 219 3.16 0.08 -4.06
CA ASN A 219 2.46 0.27 -5.32
C ASN A 219 3.25 -0.35 -6.47
N GLN A 220 4.54 -0.04 -6.58
CA GLN A 220 5.39 -0.60 -7.63
C GLN A 220 5.44 -2.13 -7.58
N GLU A 221 5.58 -2.73 -6.40
CA GLU A 221 5.58 -4.18 -6.21
C GLU A 221 4.28 -4.82 -6.70
N ILE A 222 3.13 -4.31 -6.26
CA ILE A 222 1.81 -4.88 -6.56
C ILE A 222 1.49 -4.75 -8.05
N PHE A 223 1.63 -3.55 -8.63
CA PHE A 223 1.33 -3.31 -10.04
C PHE A 223 2.39 -3.90 -11.00
N THR A 224 3.50 -4.43 -10.48
CA THR A 224 4.44 -5.22 -11.27
C THR A 224 4.13 -6.72 -11.20
N GLY A 225 3.80 -7.22 -10.00
CA GLY A 225 3.87 -8.66 -9.72
C GLY A 225 2.55 -9.36 -9.43
N HIS A 226 1.48 -8.65 -9.05
CA HIS A 226 0.22 -9.29 -8.70
C HIS A 226 -0.62 -9.58 -9.94
N VAL A 227 -1.12 -10.81 -10.06
CA VAL A 227 -1.84 -11.34 -11.24
C VAL A 227 -3.02 -10.48 -11.69
N LEU A 228 -3.79 -9.91 -10.75
CA LEU A 228 -4.92 -9.02 -11.05
C LEU A 228 -4.53 -7.55 -11.32
N TYR A 229 -3.35 -7.08 -10.88
CA TYR A 229 -2.99 -5.65 -10.97
C TYR A 229 -2.00 -5.37 -12.10
N SER A 230 -1.14 -6.34 -12.46
CA SER A 230 -0.06 -6.14 -13.44
C SER A 230 -0.55 -5.76 -14.84
N GLY A 231 -1.79 -6.10 -15.19
CA GLY A 231 -2.42 -5.72 -16.46
C GLY A 231 -2.85 -4.25 -16.56
N TYR A 232 -2.90 -3.52 -15.45
CA TYR A 232 -3.39 -2.13 -15.40
C TYR A 232 -2.27 -1.08 -15.46
N GLY A 233 -1.02 -1.51 -15.59
CA GLY A 233 0.14 -0.62 -15.60
C GLY A 233 0.45 0.00 -14.24
N GLN A 234 1.54 0.76 -14.19
CA GLN A 234 2.00 1.44 -12.98
C GLN A 234 1.16 2.69 -12.69
N PRO A 235 0.86 3.01 -11.41
CA PRO A 235 0.25 4.28 -11.05
C PRO A 235 1.02 5.47 -11.61
N ASP A 236 0.31 6.40 -12.24
CA ASP A 236 0.90 7.59 -12.86
C ASP A 236 1.24 8.73 -11.88
N THR A 237 0.86 8.55 -10.62
CA THR A 237 0.97 9.55 -9.56
C THR A 237 1.61 8.93 -8.33
N THR A 238 2.72 9.52 -7.89
CA THR A 238 3.43 9.16 -6.66
C THR A 238 2.88 9.93 -5.46
N LEU A 239 3.31 9.55 -4.25
CA LEU A 239 2.96 10.32 -3.04
C LEU A 239 3.37 11.80 -3.15
N ASP A 240 4.51 12.14 -3.77
CA ASP A 240 4.99 13.52 -3.93
C ASP A 240 4.20 14.35 -4.95
N THR A 241 3.47 13.67 -5.85
CA THR A 241 2.70 14.32 -6.92
C THR A 241 1.19 14.20 -6.73
N ASP A 242 0.76 13.55 -5.63
CA ASP A 242 -0.64 13.38 -5.30
C ASP A 242 -1.34 14.72 -5.03
N ASN A 243 -2.53 14.87 -5.60
CA ASN A 243 -3.30 16.10 -5.50
C ASN A 243 -3.90 16.36 -4.11
N VAL A 244 -3.83 15.41 -3.17
CA VAL A 244 -4.32 15.55 -1.80
C VAL A 244 -3.16 15.62 -0.80
N VAL A 245 -2.17 14.73 -0.89
CA VAL A 245 -1.06 14.65 0.10
C VAL A 245 0.30 15.14 -0.39
N GLY A 246 0.46 15.42 -1.68
CA GLY A 246 1.80 15.65 -2.25
C GLY A 246 2.51 16.91 -1.75
N GLY A 247 1.76 17.89 -1.24
CA GLY A 247 2.29 19.11 -0.64
C GLY A 247 2.72 18.97 0.82
N GLU A 248 2.50 17.80 1.44
CA GLU A 248 2.97 17.51 2.78
C GLU A 248 4.49 17.22 2.77
N SER A 249 5.23 17.90 3.65
CA SER A 249 6.66 17.69 3.81
C SER A 249 6.99 16.36 4.46
N ASP A 250 6.11 15.90 5.36
CA ASP A 250 6.13 14.57 5.95
C ASP A 250 4.83 13.85 5.60
N LYS A 251 4.95 12.76 4.84
CA LYS A 251 3.84 11.95 4.37
C LYS A 251 3.56 10.77 5.29
N SER A 252 4.44 10.49 6.25
CA SER A 252 4.31 9.35 7.16
C SER A 252 2.98 9.30 7.93
N PRO A 253 2.32 10.42 8.31
CA PRO A 253 1.00 10.38 8.95
C PRO A 253 -0.11 9.82 8.04
N TYR A 254 0.08 9.79 6.72
CA TYR A 254 -0.93 9.38 5.75
C TYR A 254 -0.66 8.00 5.13
N ILE A 255 0.50 7.37 5.39
CA ILE A 255 0.85 6.06 4.83
C ILE A 255 0.39 4.94 5.76
N LEU A 256 -0.30 3.92 5.24
CA LEU A 256 -0.67 2.72 5.99
C LEU A 256 0.56 1.88 6.36
N ASP A 257 0.60 1.38 7.59
CA ASP A 257 1.54 0.34 7.98
C ASP A 257 1.07 -0.98 7.38
N VAL A 258 1.93 -1.67 6.63
CA VAL A 258 1.55 -2.87 5.87
C VAL A 258 2.42 -4.06 6.27
N GLN A 259 1.77 -5.18 6.53
CA GLN A 259 2.37 -6.48 6.73
C GLN A 259 1.81 -7.47 5.71
N ARG A 260 2.69 -8.26 5.09
CA ARG A 260 2.31 -9.48 4.37
C ARG A 260 2.27 -10.64 5.33
N LEU A 261 1.11 -11.26 5.49
CA LEU A 261 0.96 -12.50 6.25
C LEU A 261 1.52 -13.69 5.45
N ASP A 262 1.83 -14.80 6.13
CA ASP A 262 2.44 -15.98 5.51
C ASP A 262 1.62 -16.57 4.35
N ASN A 263 0.29 -16.42 4.40
CA ASN A 263 -0.62 -16.85 3.35
C ASN A 263 -0.78 -15.83 2.21
N GLY A 264 -0.02 -14.73 2.21
CA GLY A 264 -0.04 -13.68 1.20
C GLY A 264 -1.16 -12.65 1.35
N VAL A 265 -1.98 -12.73 2.42
CA VAL A 265 -2.98 -11.69 2.75
C VAL A 265 -2.27 -10.44 3.27
N MET A 266 -2.79 -9.26 2.89
CA MET A 266 -2.34 -7.99 3.43
C MET A 266 -3.05 -7.68 4.75
N LEU A 267 -2.28 -7.40 5.79
CA LEU A 267 -2.76 -6.67 6.96
C LEU A 267 -2.26 -5.22 6.83
N ALA A 268 -3.18 -4.26 6.78
CA ALA A 268 -2.83 -2.85 6.86
C ALA A 268 -3.44 -2.20 8.10
N SER A 269 -2.72 -1.24 8.68
CA SER A 269 -3.18 -0.56 9.88
C SER A 269 -2.81 0.91 9.95
N LYS A 270 -3.61 1.68 10.69
CA LYS A 270 -3.28 3.06 11.07
C LYS A 270 -3.95 3.44 12.38
N THR A 271 -3.30 4.32 13.15
CA THR A 271 -3.96 5.04 14.24
C THR A 271 -4.36 6.44 13.78
N LEU A 272 -5.62 6.81 14.01
CA LEU A 272 -6.16 8.15 13.87
C LEU A 272 -6.28 8.79 15.26
N ILE A 273 -5.92 10.06 15.35
CA ILE A 273 -6.16 10.85 16.55
C ILE A 273 -7.22 11.90 16.21
N VAL A 274 -8.38 11.77 16.81
CA VAL A 274 -9.52 12.66 16.60
C VAL A 274 -9.70 13.56 17.81
N ARG A 275 -10.36 14.70 17.60
CA ARG A 275 -10.80 15.54 18.72
C ARG A 275 -12.18 15.10 19.20
N ARG A 276 -12.39 15.08 20.52
CA ARG A 276 -13.69 14.72 21.11
C ARG A 276 -14.75 15.82 21.07
N GLU A 277 -14.37 17.10 21.00
CA GLU A 277 -15.29 18.25 21.09
C GLU A 277 -14.86 19.45 20.22
N ASP A 278 -15.76 20.44 20.11
CA ASP A 278 -15.56 21.71 19.39
C ASP A 278 -14.27 22.41 19.85
N GLY A 279 -13.33 22.55 18.92
CA GLY A 279 -12.06 23.23 19.18
C GLY A 279 -11.53 23.90 17.92
N GLN A 280 -10.27 24.35 17.96
CA GLN A 280 -9.60 24.96 16.80
C GLN A 280 -9.76 24.10 15.53
N PRO A 281 -9.91 24.69 14.33
CA PRO A 281 -9.99 23.91 13.09
C PRO A 281 -8.87 22.87 13.01
N LEU A 282 -9.18 21.67 12.53
CA LEU A 282 -8.14 20.68 12.24
C LEU A 282 -7.12 21.27 11.26
N CYS A 283 -5.87 20.79 11.34
CA CYS A 283 -4.93 21.02 10.25
C CYS A 283 -5.51 20.46 8.95
N ARG A 284 -5.20 21.08 7.82
CA ARG A 284 -5.64 20.62 6.50
C ARG A 284 -4.49 20.04 5.72
N VAL A 285 -4.73 18.88 5.11
CA VAL A 285 -3.77 18.23 4.23
C VAL A 285 -3.55 19.08 2.96
N LYS A 286 -2.31 19.14 2.50
CA LYS A 286 -1.86 19.94 1.37
C LYS A 286 -1.55 19.06 0.16
N GLY A 287 -2.24 19.33 -0.95
CA GLY A 287 -1.93 18.75 -2.25
C GLY A 287 -0.68 19.33 -2.91
N ALA A 288 -0.10 18.60 -3.87
CA ALA A 288 1.12 19.01 -4.60
C ALA A 288 0.99 20.36 -5.35
N HIS A 289 -0.23 20.81 -5.62
CA HIS A 289 -0.51 22.03 -6.39
C HIS A 289 -1.25 23.12 -5.58
N GLY A 290 -1.16 23.10 -4.24
CA GLY A 290 -1.86 24.04 -3.35
C GLY A 290 -3.31 23.61 -3.09
N GLN A 291 -4.13 24.47 -2.44
CA GLN A 291 -5.57 24.21 -2.19
C GLN A 291 -6.36 24.18 -3.52
N GLY A 292 -6.15 23.14 -4.32
CA GLY A 292 -6.94 22.82 -5.49
C GLY A 292 -8.01 21.83 -5.09
N GLY A 293 -9.28 22.20 -5.28
CA GLY A 293 -10.40 21.26 -5.20
C GLY A 293 -10.23 20.05 -6.15
N PRO A 294 -11.12 19.06 -6.06
CA PRO A 294 -10.97 17.79 -6.76
C PRO A 294 -10.79 18.01 -8.26
N GLY A 295 -9.62 17.63 -8.79
CA GLY A 295 -9.39 17.45 -10.23
C GLY A 295 -9.57 18.69 -11.10
N GLY A 296 -8.74 19.72 -10.91
CA GLY A 296 -8.65 20.85 -11.83
C GLY A 296 -8.05 20.47 -13.20
N ARG A 297 -8.91 20.45 -14.24
CA ARG A 297 -8.66 20.59 -15.68
C ARG A 297 -7.18 20.54 -16.15
N ARG A 298 -6.59 19.35 -16.23
CA ARG A 298 -5.66 19.05 -17.33
C ARG A 298 -6.46 18.30 -18.38
N GLY A 299 -6.42 18.80 -19.62
CA GLY A 299 -7.15 18.25 -20.76
C GLY A 299 -6.95 16.74 -20.94
N PRO A 300 -7.79 16.12 -21.79
CA PRO A 300 -7.61 14.70 -22.13
C PRO A 300 -6.17 14.47 -22.57
N PRO A 301 -5.54 13.33 -22.19
CA PRO A 301 -4.29 12.92 -22.79
C PRO A 301 -4.41 12.93 -24.32
N PRO A 302 -3.30 13.13 -25.07
CA PRO A 302 -3.28 12.75 -26.47
C PRO A 302 -3.68 11.27 -26.56
N ASP A 303 -4.58 10.95 -27.49
CA ASP A 303 -5.08 9.60 -27.71
C ASP A 303 -3.94 8.55 -27.67
N GLY A 304 -4.10 7.50 -26.85
CA GLY A 304 -3.25 6.31 -26.98
C GLY A 304 -2.68 5.63 -25.73
N GLN A 305 -3.16 5.86 -24.50
CA GLN A 305 -2.72 5.07 -23.31
C GLN A 305 -3.82 4.63 -22.34
N ARG A 306 -5.06 4.49 -22.83
CA ARG A 306 -5.94 3.45 -22.30
C ARG A 306 -5.88 2.30 -23.29
N PRO A 307 -5.85 1.02 -22.88
CA PRO A 307 -6.49 0.01 -23.68
C PRO A 307 -7.95 0.48 -23.80
N ASP A 308 -8.30 1.10 -24.93
CA ASP A 308 -9.68 1.20 -25.36
C ASP A 308 -10.13 -0.22 -25.69
N GLY A 309 -10.50 -0.92 -24.63
CA GLY A 309 -11.08 -2.23 -24.69
C GLY A 309 -11.99 -2.36 -23.48
N PRO A 310 -13.19 -2.95 -23.63
CA PRO A 310 -13.91 -3.42 -22.46
C PRO A 310 -12.95 -4.30 -21.63
N PRO A 311 -13.11 -4.35 -20.29
CA PRO A 311 -12.44 -5.38 -19.51
C PRO A 311 -12.62 -6.74 -20.22
N PRO A 312 -11.62 -7.63 -20.21
CA PRO A 312 -11.83 -8.97 -20.74
C PRO A 312 -13.13 -9.50 -20.12
N ASP A 313 -14.08 -9.91 -20.97
CA ASP A 313 -15.40 -10.43 -20.58
C ASP A 313 -15.20 -11.66 -19.68
N GLY A 314 -14.94 -11.42 -18.40
CA GLY A 314 -15.10 -12.38 -17.33
C GLY A 314 -16.52 -12.23 -16.85
N PRO A 315 -17.37 -13.27 -16.96
CA PRO A 315 -18.72 -13.17 -16.40
C PRO A 315 -18.60 -12.83 -14.91
N PRO A 316 -19.47 -11.96 -14.37
CA PRO A 316 -19.58 -11.82 -12.92
C PRO A 316 -19.84 -13.21 -12.31
N PRO A 317 -19.29 -13.52 -11.13
CA PRO A 317 -19.59 -14.78 -10.46
C PRO A 317 -21.11 -14.89 -10.28
N ALA A 318 -21.68 -15.98 -10.78
CA ALA A 318 -23.07 -16.31 -10.54
C ALA A 318 -23.29 -16.49 -9.03
N HIS A 319 -24.40 -15.93 -8.54
CA HIS A 319 -24.87 -15.97 -7.15
C HIS A 319 -24.86 -17.37 -6.53
#